data_AF-A0A804MQQ1-F1
#
_entry.id   AF-A0A804MQQ1-F1
#
_cell.length_a   1.000
_cell.length_b   1.000
_cell.length_c   1.000
_cell.angle_alpha   90.00
_cell.angle_beta   90.00
_cell.angle_gamma   90.00
#
_symmetry.space_group_name_H-M   'P 1'
#
loop_
_entity.id
_entity.type
_entity.pdbx_description
1 polymer ?
#
loop_
_entity_poly.entity_id
_entity_poly.type
_entity_poly.pdbx_seq_one_letter_code
_entity_poly.pdbx_strand_id
1 'polypeptide(L)'
;MERAASVISSLLGGGGGSGAQAATVKSVLVYPIKSCRGISVPQAPITATGFRWDRQWMLVNSKGRACTQRVEPKLALVEVQMPPEAFAEDWHPTPDDHMVIRAPGMEPLKVPLSVECATISDVSVWEWTGAAYDEGAEAAEWFSTFLGCPTRLVRFNEDSETRLTDPDYARGYKTMFSDGFPYLIVSQGSLDALNEILKEPIPINRFRPNILVEGCHPYAEDMWKSVKINKLTFQGVKLCGRCKVYFGQNAVCKESLSANGEGRIVKVGDPV
;
A
#
# COMPACT_ATOMS: atom_id res chain seq x y z
N MET A 1 -17.34 -52.10 -30.62
CA MET A 1 -18.67 -51.51 -30.87
C MET A 1 -19.42 -51.53 -29.56
N GLU A 2 -19.80 -50.33 -29.10
CA GLU A 2 -20.98 -50.03 -28.25
C GLU A 2 -21.08 -50.66 -26.85
N ARG A 3 -21.38 -49.99 -25.73
CA ARG A 3 -21.84 -48.63 -25.34
C ARG A 3 -21.52 -48.54 -23.82
N ALA A 4 -20.85 -47.53 -23.27
CA ALA A 4 -21.36 -46.18 -22.96
C ALA A 4 -22.77 -46.17 -22.33
N ALA A 5 -22.87 -46.23 -20.99
CA ALA A 5 -23.86 -45.50 -20.16
C ALA A 5 -23.82 -45.99 -18.69
N SER A 6 -23.05 -45.32 -17.83
CA SER A 6 -23.41 -45.12 -16.42
C SER A 6 -22.54 -44.02 -15.82
N VAL A 7 -22.73 -42.82 -16.36
CA VAL A 7 -22.42 -41.55 -15.70
C VAL A 7 -23.76 -40.82 -15.68
N ILE A 8 -24.09 -40.18 -14.57
CA ILE A 8 -25.39 -39.54 -14.19
C ILE A 8 -26.17 -40.38 -13.17
N SER A 9 -25.72 -40.32 -11.91
CA SER A 9 -26.62 -40.26 -10.75
C SER A 9 -25.87 -39.72 -9.54
N SER A 10 -25.67 -38.41 -9.48
CA SER A 10 -25.31 -37.71 -8.23
C SER A 10 -25.67 -36.22 -8.26
N LEU A 11 -26.68 -35.82 -9.05
CA LEU A 11 -27.02 -34.41 -9.27
C LEU A 11 -28.27 -33.91 -8.54
N LEU A 12 -28.89 -34.66 -7.63
CA LEU A 12 -30.04 -34.16 -6.86
C LEU A 12 -30.06 -34.77 -5.46
N GLY A 13 -29.82 -33.96 -4.44
CA GLY A 13 -30.21 -34.30 -3.06
C GLY A 13 -29.21 -33.94 -1.95
N GLY A 14 -29.14 -32.65 -1.62
CA GLY A 14 -29.29 -32.14 -0.25
C GLY A 14 -28.32 -32.56 0.86
N GLY A 15 -27.61 -31.54 1.39
CA GLY A 15 -27.38 -31.43 2.83
C GLY A 15 -25.96 -31.71 3.31
N GLY A 16 -25.11 -30.68 3.28
CA GLY A 16 -23.79 -30.73 3.94
C GLY A 16 -22.75 -29.81 3.33
N GLY A 17 -23.12 -28.59 2.91
CA GLY A 17 -22.13 -27.58 2.58
C GLY A 17 -21.45 -27.11 3.86
N SER A 18 -20.30 -27.69 4.20
CA SER A 18 -19.34 -27.02 5.08
C SER A 18 -19.07 -25.65 4.43
N GLY A 19 -19.59 -24.58 5.03
CA GLY A 19 -19.48 -23.23 4.49
C GLY A 19 -18.02 -22.93 4.17
N ALA A 20 -17.72 -22.68 2.90
CA ALA A 20 -16.41 -22.15 2.53
C ALA A 20 -16.25 -20.86 3.35
N GLN A 21 -15.30 -20.86 4.29
CA GLN A 21 -15.02 -19.68 5.09
C GLN A 21 -14.62 -18.57 4.13
N ALA A 22 -15.40 -17.49 4.09
CA ALA A 22 -15.08 -16.33 3.26
C ALA A 22 -13.68 -15.83 3.62
N ALA A 23 -12.92 -15.36 2.63
CA ALA A 23 -11.62 -14.79 2.87
C ALA A 23 -11.74 -13.60 3.85
N THR A 24 -10.69 -13.31 4.59
CA THR A 24 -10.68 -12.22 5.57
C THR A 24 -9.42 -11.37 5.42
N VAL A 25 -9.50 -10.11 5.85
CA VAL A 25 -8.34 -9.23 5.93
C VAL A 25 -7.45 -9.69 7.09
N LYS A 26 -6.29 -10.25 6.77
CA LYS A 26 -5.29 -10.67 7.76
C LYS A 26 -4.48 -9.50 8.30
N SER A 27 -4.10 -8.57 7.44
CA SER A 27 -3.30 -7.41 7.83
C SER A 27 -3.56 -6.21 6.94
N VAL A 28 -3.57 -5.04 7.56
CA VAL A 28 -3.59 -3.74 6.89
C VAL A 28 -2.22 -3.09 7.08
N LEU A 29 -1.55 -2.80 5.97
CA LEU A 29 -0.20 -2.21 5.98
C LEU A 29 -0.20 -0.86 5.28
N VAL A 30 0.45 0.11 5.92
CA VAL A 30 0.64 1.47 5.40
C VAL A 30 2.14 1.75 5.36
N TYR A 31 2.61 2.44 4.32
CA TYR A 31 4.02 2.76 4.13
C TYR A 31 4.15 4.27 3.99
N PRO A 32 4.24 5.02 5.10
CA PRO A 32 4.16 6.47 5.04
C PRO A 32 5.20 7.09 4.12
N ILE A 33 6.44 6.62 4.23
CA ILE A 33 7.55 7.03 3.37
C ILE A 33 7.79 5.97 2.30
N LYS A 34 7.80 6.39 1.03
CA LYS A 34 8.13 5.53 -0.12
C LYS A 34 9.46 4.84 0.12
N SER A 35 9.48 3.52 -0.08
CA SER A 35 10.66 2.66 0.09
C SER A 35 11.14 2.43 1.54
N CYS A 36 10.52 3.04 2.55
CA CYS A 36 10.82 2.73 3.96
C CYS A 36 9.97 1.56 4.47
N ARG A 37 10.20 1.10 5.71
CA ARG A 37 9.40 0.02 6.31
C ARG A 37 7.93 0.43 6.44
N GLY A 38 7.05 -0.54 6.24
CA GLY A 38 5.63 -0.37 6.48
C GLY A 38 5.29 -0.58 7.94
N ILE A 39 4.17 -0.01 8.35
CA ILE A 39 3.54 -0.21 9.65
C ILE A 39 2.28 -1.07 9.47
N SER A 40 2.10 -2.04 10.36
CA SER A 40 0.87 -2.83 10.44
C SER A 40 -0.08 -2.12 11.38
N VAL A 41 -1.30 -1.86 10.92
CA VAL A 41 -2.33 -1.13 11.66
C VAL A 41 -3.58 -1.98 11.80
N PRO A 42 -4.37 -1.83 12.88
CA PRO A 42 -5.61 -2.60 13.06
C PRO A 42 -6.68 -2.20 12.04
N GLN A 43 -6.62 -0.96 11.55
CA GLN A 43 -7.53 -0.40 10.57
C GLN A 43 -6.87 0.77 9.83
N ALA A 44 -7.35 1.09 8.62
CA ALA A 44 -6.90 2.26 7.89
C ALA A 44 -8.04 2.90 7.08
N PRO A 45 -8.24 4.23 7.19
CA PRO A 45 -9.20 4.96 6.37
C PRO A 45 -8.77 4.98 4.88
N ILE A 46 -9.75 4.89 4.00
CA ILE A 46 -9.65 5.00 2.55
C ILE A 46 -9.70 6.47 2.16
N THR A 47 -8.79 6.88 1.28
CA THR A 47 -8.75 8.19 0.66
C THR A 47 -8.79 8.06 -0.87
N ALA A 48 -8.84 9.20 -1.57
CA ALA A 48 -8.79 9.25 -3.04
C ALA A 48 -7.49 8.68 -3.63
N THR A 49 -6.41 8.57 -2.83
CA THR A 49 -5.05 8.21 -3.29
C THR A 49 -4.51 6.91 -2.69
N GLY A 50 -5.24 6.27 -1.78
CA GLY A 50 -4.81 5.08 -1.05
C GLY A 50 -5.32 5.05 0.38
N PHE A 51 -4.74 4.18 1.21
CA PHE A 51 -4.93 4.32 2.65
C PHE A 51 -4.38 5.66 3.12
N ARG A 52 -5.00 6.24 4.14
CA ARG A 52 -4.50 7.45 4.79
C ARG A 52 -3.04 7.24 5.19
N TRP A 53 -2.21 8.26 4.92
CA TRP A 53 -0.76 8.29 5.13
C TRP A 53 0.05 7.45 4.13
N ASP A 54 -0.56 6.64 3.27
CA ASP A 54 0.18 5.71 2.44
C ASP A 54 0.98 6.40 1.31
N ARG A 55 2.31 6.26 1.35
CA ARG A 55 3.26 6.88 0.40
C ARG A 55 3.02 8.37 0.18
N GLN A 56 2.63 9.08 1.23
CA GLN A 56 2.54 10.54 1.23
C GLN A 56 3.92 11.20 1.24
N TRP A 57 4.92 10.53 1.79
CA TRP A 57 6.30 11.01 1.83
C TRP A 57 7.21 10.23 0.88
N MET A 58 8.28 10.89 0.46
CA MET A 58 9.33 10.30 -0.36
C MET A 58 10.67 10.99 -0.08
N LEU A 59 11.77 10.27 -0.26
CA LEU A 59 13.10 10.87 -0.28
C LEU A 59 13.49 11.26 -1.69
N VAL A 60 14.12 12.41 -1.85
CA VAL A 60 14.68 12.88 -3.11
C VAL A 60 16.16 13.23 -2.97
N ASN A 61 16.94 12.98 -4.01
CA ASN A 61 18.34 13.41 -4.06
C ASN A 61 18.45 14.90 -4.43
N SER A 62 19.69 15.41 -4.54
CA SER A 62 20.00 16.79 -4.94
C SER A 62 19.46 17.22 -6.31
N LYS A 63 18.98 16.29 -7.14
CA LYS A 63 18.35 16.56 -8.45
C LYS A 63 16.82 16.43 -8.41
N GLY A 64 16.21 16.36 -7.23
CA GLY A 64 14.76 16.18 -7.08
C GLY A 64 14.25 14.79 -7.45
N ARG A 65 15.14 13.81 -7.71
CA ARG A 65 14.72 12.47 -8.14
C ARG A 65 14.50 11.55 -6.95
N ALA A 66 13.43 10.77 -6.99
CA ALA A 66 13.10 9.78 -5.98
C ALA A 66 14.26 8.83 -5.65
N CYS A 67 14.65 8.78 -4.37
CA CYS A 67 15.50 7.74 -3.81
C CYS A 67 14.62 6.52 -3.52
N THR A 68 14.88 5.40 -4.22
CA THR A 68 14.09 4.17 -4.04
C THR A 68 14.95 3.06 -3.46
N GLN A 69 14.31 2.05 -2.85
CA GLN A 69 15.01 0.85 -2.35
C GLN A 69 15.85 0.11 -3.41
N ARG A 70 15.59 0.35 -4.71
CA ARG A 70 16.36 -0.23 -5.82
C ARG A 70 17.79 0.32 -5.89
N VAL A 71 17.94 1.60 -5.55
CA VAL A 71 19.22 2.32 -5.55
C VAL A 71 19.78 2.50 -4.15
N GLU A 72 18.91 2.59 -3.14
CA GLU A 72 19.24 2.76 -1.72
C GLU A 72 18.58 1.68 -0.85
N PRO A 73 19.12 0.44 -0.80
CA PRO A 73 18.54 -0.65 -0.02
C PRO A 73 18.45 -0.36 1.48
N LYS A 74 19.30 0.53 2.02
CA LYS A 74 19.28 0.98 3.42
C LYS A 74 17.93 1.55 3.86
N LEU A 75 17.11 2.06 2.93
CA LEU A 75 15.76 2.52 3.23
C LEU A 75 14.88 1.43 3.85
N ALA A 76 15.18 0.15 3.59
CA ALA A 76 14.51 -0.98 4.26
C ALA A 76 14.74 -1.06 5.78
N LEU A 77 15.71 -0.30 6.31
CA LEU A 77 16.03 -0.23 7.74
C LEU A 77 15.37 0.97 8.42
N VAL A 78 14.78 1.89 7.65
CA VAL A 78 14.10 3.07 8.18
C VAL A 78 12.72 2.66 8.69
N GLU A 79 12.54 2.77 9.99
CA GLU A 79 11.28 2.55 10.70
C GLU A 79 10.52 3.86 10.84
N VAL A 80 9.21 3.78 10.67
CA VAL A 80 8.29 4.90 10.78
C VAL A 80 7.25 4.56 11.81
N GLN A 81 6.90 5.53 12.65
CA GLN A 81 5.82 5.44 13.62
C GLN A 81 4.94 6.67 13.47
N MET A 82 3.64 6.45 13.36
CA MET A 82 2.61 7.49 13.35
C MET A 82 1.95 7.56 14.74
N PRO A 83 1.30 8.68 15.09
CA PRO A 83 0.42 8.73 16.26
C PRO A 83 -0.61 7.59 16.21
N PRO A 84 -0.91 6.90 17.32
CA PRO A 84 -1.84 5.75 17.32
C PRO A 84 -3.21 6.07 16.72
N GLU A 85 -3.73 7.26 17.01
CA GLU A 85 -5.02 7.80 16.57
C GLU A 85 -5.02 8.27 15.10
N ALA A 86 -3.86 8.34 14.44
CA ALA A 86 -3.75 8.83 13.06
C ALA A 86 -4.55 8.01 12.04
N PHE A 87 -4.97 6.80 12.40
CA PHE A 87 -5.79 5.88 11.61
C PHE A 87 -7.26 5.82 12.03
N ALA A 88 -7.71 6.69 12.93
CA ALA A 88 -9.14 6.92 13.14
C ALA A 88 -9.72 7.78 12.00
N GLU A 89 -10.98 7.53 11.65
CA GLU A 89 -11.66 8.18 10.51
C GLU A 89 -11.73 9.71 10.68
N ASP A 90 -12.10 10.17 11.87
CA ASP A 90 -12.30 11.60 12.18
C ASP A 90 -11.07 12.31 12.75
N TRP A 91 -9.92 11.64 12.80
CA TRP A 91 -8.71 12.23 13.36
C TRP A 91 -8.09 13.25 12.40
N HIS A 92 -7.61 14.36 12.94
CA HIS A 92 -6.87 15.38 12.23
C HIS A 92 -5.61 15.73 13.03
N PRO A 93 -4.45 15.89 12.38
CA PRO A 93 -3.22 16.22 13.08
C PRO A 93 -3.32 17.62 13.72
N THR A 94 -2.77 17.74 14.92
CA THR A 94 -2.54 19.00 15.61
C THR A 94 -1.07 19.43 15.44
N PRO A 95 -0.70 20.68 15.78
CA PRO A 95 0.70 21.12 15.72
C PRO A 95 1.67 20.28 16.58
N ASP A 96 1.15 19.58 17.60
CA ASP A 96 1.95 18.73 18.50
C ASP A 96 2.10 17.29 18.00
N ASP A 97 1.45 16.93 16.88
CA ASP A 97 1.50 15.59 16.31
C ASP A 97 2.68 15.42 15.35
N HIS A 98 3.42 14.33 15.55
CA HIS A 98 4.65 14.06 14.80
C HIS A 98 4.69 12.62 14.29
N MET A 99 5.19 12.45 13.07
CA MET A 99 5.73 11.17 12.61
C MET A 99 7.13 10.99 13.22
N VAL A 100 7.39 9.83 13.81
CA VAL A 100 8.71 9.49 14.36
C VAL A 100 9.43 8.53 13.42
N ILE A 101 10.66 8.87 13.06
CA ILE A 101 11.50 8.09 12.15
C ILE A 101 12.72 7.57 12.92
N ARG A 102 13.06 6.30 12.72
CA ARG A 102 14.21 5.63 13.35
C ARG A 102 15.01 4.86 12.32
N ALA A 103 16.32 4.79 12.51
CA ALA A 103 17.19 3.91 11.74
C ALA A 103 18.41 3.50 12.59
N PRO A 104 19.10 2.39 12.24
CA PRO A 104 20.27 1.93 12.99
C PRO A 104 21.36 3.00 13.09
N GLY A 105 21.80 3.28 14.32
CA GLY A 105 22.87 4.25 14.60
C GLY A 105 22.47 5.72 14.52
N MET A 106 21.17 6.02 14.41
CA MET A 106 20.65 7.39 14.33
C MET A 106 19.76 7.71 15.53
N GLU A 107 19.83 8.94 16.02
CA GLU A 107 18.83 9.46 16.97
C GLU A 107 17.44 9.54 16.32
N PRO A 108 16.34 9.41 17.07
CA PRO A 108 14.99 9.48 16.50
C PRO A 108 14.69 10.88 15.95
N LEU A 109 14.23 10.95 14.70
CA LEU A 109 13.76 12.18 14.07
C LEU A 109 12.26 12.33 14.27
N LYS A 110 11.81 13.53 14.63
CA LYS A 110 10.38 13.88 14.69
C LYS A 110 10.04 14.83 13.55
N VAL A 111 9.10 14.45 12.70
CA VAL A 111 8.61 15.25 11.58
C VAL A 111 7.18 15.69 11.92
N PRO A 112 6.90 16.99 12.10
CA PRO A 112 5.56 17.48 12.39
C PRO A 112 4.56 17.12 11.28
N LEU A 113 3.35 16.73 11.65
CA LEU A 113 2.31 16.36 10.69
C LEU A 113 1.46 17.54 10.23
N SER A 114 1.43 18.62 11.01
CA SER A 114 0.63 19.81 10.74
C SER A 114 1.47 21.08 10.90
N VAL A 115 2.41 21.26 9.98
CA VAL A 115 3.21 22.49 9.87
C VAL A 115 3.19 22.99 8.42
N GLU A 116 3.26 24.30 8.24
CA GLU A 116 3.51 24.89 6.93
C GLU A 116 4.92 24.52 6.46
N CYS A 117 4.99 23.89 5.30
CA CYS A 117 6.24 23.48 4.69
C CYS A 117 6.57 24.42 3.52
N ALA A 118 7.86 24.68 3.31
CA ALA A 118 8.30 25.25 2.05
C ALA A 118 7.94 24.30 0.89
N THR A 119 7.70 24.85 -0.29
CA THR A 119 7.47 24.04 -1.49
C THR A 119 8.74 23.99 -2.33
N ILE A 120 9.09 22.80 -2.83
CA ILE A 120 10.13 22.62 -3.83
C ILE A 120 9.53 22.07 -5.12
N SER A 121 10.05 22.53 -6.26
CA SER A 121 9.65 22.11 -7.60
C SER A 121 10.55 20.99 -8.14
N ASP A 122 10.19 20.46 -9.30
CA ASP A 122 10.97 19.46 -10.05
C ASP A 122 11.24 18.16 -9.28
N VAL A 123 10.35 17.81 -8.36
CA VAL A 123 10.35 16.51 -7.71
C VAL A 123 9.79 15.48 -8.67
N SER A 124 10.53 14.39 -8.89
CA SER A 124 10.15 13.36 -9.86
C SER A 124 10.13 11.96 -9.27
N VAL A 125 9.11 11.20 -9.67
CA VAL A 125 8.99 9.76 -9.42
C VAL A 125 8.38 9.08 -10.65
N TRP A 126 9.14 8.16 -11.24
CA TRP A 126 8.78 7.58 -12.54
C TRP A 126 8.59 8.68 -13.59
N GLU A 127 7.52 8.61 -14.38
CA GLU A 127 7.16 9.61 -15.40
C GLU A 127 6.49 10.87 -14.82
N TRP A 128 6.23 10.92 -13.50
CA TRP A 128 5.61 12.08 -12.87
C TRP A 128 6.68 13.05 -12.36
N THR A 129 6.45 14.34 -12.60
CA THR A 129 7.22 15.47 -12.06
C THR A 129 6.24 16.54 -11.57
N GLY A 130 6.50 17.15 -10.42
CA GLY A 130 5.67 18.21 -9.87
C GLY A 130 6.29 18.86 -8.62
N ALA A 131 5.47 19.63 -7.90
CA ALA A 131 5.85 20.22 -6.63
C ALA A 131 5.65 19.28 -5.44
N ALA A 132 6.43 19.46 -4.39
CA ALA A 132 6.27 18.77 -3.11
C ALA A 132 6.60 19.70 -1.94
N TYR A 133 5.99 19.44 -0.79
CA TYR A 133 6.37 20.08 0.46
C TYR A 133 7.70 19.52 0.94
N ASP A 134 8.58 20.41 1.38
CA ASP A 134 9.89 20.09 1.93
C ASP A 134 9.81 20.01 3.45
N GLU A 135 10.15 18.86 4.03
CA GLU A 135 10.04 18.58 5.47
C GLU A 135 11.19 19.22 6.30
N GLY A 136 11.91 20.16 5.70
CA GLY A 136 12.85 21.02 6.39
C GLY A 136 14.29 20.49 6.46
N ALA A 137 15.17 21.34 7.00
CA ALA A 137 16.60 21.11 7.06
C ALA A 137 16.98 19.95 8.00
N GLU A 138 16.28 19.80 9.13
CA GLU A 138 16.53 18.73 10.09
C GLU A 138 16.31 17.35 9.47
N ALA A 139 15.17 17.16 8.78
CA ALA A 139 14.89 15.92 8.07
C ALA A 139 15.92 15.66 6.96
N ALA A 140 16.30 16.70 6.20
CA ALA A 140 17.32 16.59 5.16
C ALA A 140 18.69 16.17 5.72
N GLU A 141 19.13 16.79 6.82
CA GLU A 141 20.39 16.45 7.48
C GLU A 141 20.39 15.02 8.02
N TRP A 142 19.31 14.62 8.67
CA TRP A 142 19.15 13.27 9.22
C TRP A 142 19.27 12.20 8.13
N PHE A 143 18.52 12.34 7.04
CA PHE A 143 18.56 11.39 5.93
C PHE A 143 19.88 11.44 5.15
N SER A 144 20.47 12.63 5.00
CA SER A 144 21.77 12.77 4.35
C SER A 144 22.88 12.07 5.14
N THR A 145 22.82 12.15 6.46
CA THR A 145 23.75 11.45 7.36
C THR A 145 23.56 9.94 7.28
N PHE A 146 22.32 9.45 7.35
CA PHE A 146 22.04 8.01 7.31
C PHE A 146 22.42 7.35 5.97
N LEU A 147 22.14 8.03 4.86
CA LEU A 147 22.42 7.52 3.51
C LEU A 147 23.85 7.81 3.05
N GLY A 148 24.48 8.85 3.58
CA GLY A 148 25.82 9.31 3.18
C GLY A 148 25.84 10.17 1.92
N CYS A 149 24.69 10.71 1.51
CA CYS A 149 24.58 11.58 0.33
C CYS A 149 23.46 12.63 0.50
N PRO A 150 23.56 13.81 -0.13
CA PRO A 150 22.54 14.86 0.00
C PRO A 150 21.14 14.38 -0.39
N THR A 151 20.25 14.32 0.59
CA THR A 151 18.89 13.78 0.49
C THR A 151 17.91 14.66 1.25
N ARG A 152 16.72 14.87 0.69
CA ARG A 152 15.62 15.58 1.36
C ARG A 152 14.41 14.66 1.53
N LEU A 153 13.70 14.81 2.63
CA LEU A 153 12.36 14.25 2.82
C LEU A 153 11.34 15.25 2.28
N VAL A 154 10.44 14.76 1.43
CA VAL A 154 9.37 15.56 0.85
C VAL A 154 8.01 14.89 1.06
N ARG A 155 6.96 15.70 1.12
CA ARG A 155 5.56 15.27 1.20
C ARG A 155 4.79 15.74 -0.02
N PHE A 156 3.88 14.91 -0.52
CA PHE A 156 3.10 15.23 -1.71
C PHE A 156 2.29 16.51 -1.50
N ASN A 157 2.34 17.44 -2.45
CA ASN A 157 1.61 18.70 -2.39
C ASN A 157 0.20 18.53 -2.95
N GLU A 158 -0.74 18.06 -2.12
CA GLU A 158 -2.13 17.82 -2.54
C GLU A 158 -2.90 19.10 -2.87
N ASP A 159 -2.43 20.27 -2.41
CA ASP A 159 -3.08 21.57 -2.66
C ASP A 159 -2.89 22.02 -4.11
N SER A 160 -1.73 21.74 -4.70
CA SER A 160 -1.41 22.16 -6.08
C SER A 160 -1.28 21.02 -7.08
N GLU A 161 -1.04 19.79 -6.62
CA GLU A 161 -0.73 18.66 -7.50
C GLU A 161 -1.81 17.58 -7.51
N THR A 162 -1.93 16.91 -8.66
CA THR A 162 -2.68 15.67 -8.77
C THR A 162 -1.88 14.70 -9.64
N ARG A 163 -1.60 13.51 -9.11
CA ARG A 163 -1.00 12.43 -9.88
C ARG A 163 -2.03 11.36 -10.19
N LEU A 164 -2.36 11.24 -11.47
CA LEU A 164 -3.33 10.25 -11.96
C LEU A 164 -2.68 8.86 -12.05
N THR A 165 -3.50 7.83 -11.87
CA THR A 165 -3.12 6.46 -12.21
C THR A 165 -3.10 6.26 -13.72
N ASP A 166 -2.47 5.18 -14.18
CA ASP A 166 -2.43 4.81 -15.59
C ASP A 166 -3.87 4.64 -16.15
N PRO A 167 -4.30 5.47 -17.11
CA PRO A 167 -5.68 5.52 -17.58
C PRO A 167 -6.12 4.27 -18.34
N ASP A 168 -5.19 3.44 -18.81
CA ASP A 168 -5.48 2.18 -19.49
C ASP A 168 -5.96 1.10 -18.50
N TYR A 169 -5.61 1.24 -17.22
CA TYR A 169 -5.99 0.30 -16.16
C TYR A 169 -7.00 0.90 -15.17
N ALA A 170 -6.88 2.17 -14.83
CA ALA A 170 -7.75 2.84 -13.87
C ALA A 170 -7.92 4.33 -14.22
N ARG A 171 -8.93 4.66 -15.01
CA ARG A 171 -9.21 6.06 -15.38
C ARG A 171 -9.87 6.83 -14.24
N GLY A 172 -9.39 8.05 -13.98
CA GLY A 172 -9.98 8.97 -13.01
C GLY A 172 -9.54 8.75 -11.56
N TYR A 173 -8.75 7.71 -11.30
CA TYR A 173 -8.15 7.47 -9.99
C TYR A 173 -6.84 8.22 -9.82
N LYS A 174 -6.48 8.48 -8.56
CA LYS A 174 -5.30 9.24 -8.16
C LYS A 174 -4.38 8.39 -7.32
N THR A 175 -3.12 8.79 -7.23
CA THR A 175 -2.15 8.24 -6.29
C THR A 175 -1.18 9.34 -5.86
N MET A 176 -0.32 9.06 -4.88
CA MET A 176 0.76 9.96 -4.45
C MET A 176 2.09 9.39 -4.90
N PHE A 177 3.04 9.11 -4.00
CA PHE A 177 4.35 8.58 -4.38
C PHE A 177 4.38 7.04 -4.54
N SER A 178 3.23 6.36 -4.53
CA SER A 178 3.14 4.92 -4.86
C SER A 178 3.63 4.63 -6.29
N ASP A 179 3.94 3.36 -6.60
CA ASP A 179 4.53 3.04 -7.92
C ASP A 179 3.53 3.28 -9.06
N GLY A 180 2.28 2.87 -8.91
CA GLY A 180 1.27 3.11 -9.95
C GLY A 180 -0.19 3.09 -9.50
N PHE A 181 -0.53 2.40 -8.42
CA PHE A 181 -1.91 2.29 -7.94
C PHE A 181 -2.02 2.45 -6.42
N PRO A 182 -3.20 2.87 -5.91
CA PRO A 182 -3.44 3.12 -4.49
C PRO A 182 -3.33 1.91 -3.56
N TYR A 183 -3.70 0.72 -4.05
CA TYR A 183 -3.72 -0.49 -3.24
C TYR A 183 -3.04 -1.65 -3.96
N LEU A 184 -2.32 -2.45 -3.19
CA LEU A 184 -1.87 -3.79 -3.57
C LEU A 184 -2.49 -4.82 -2.61
N ILE A 185 -3.26 -5.74 -3.17
CA ILE A 185 -3.87 -6.87 -2.46
C ILE A 185 -3.04 -8.12 -2.74
N VAL A 186 -2.69 -8.86 -1.69
CA VAL A 186 -1.96 -10.14 -1.77
C VAL A 186 -2.63 -11.12 -0.82
N SER A 187 -2.66 -12.41 -1.17
CA SER A 187 -3.10 -13.46 -0.24
C SER A 187 -1.94 -14.11 0.50
N GLN A 188 -2.20 -14.51 1.74
CA GLN A 188 -1.30 -15.35 2.53
C GLN A 188 -1.03 -16.68 1.80
N GLY A 189 -2.06 -17.26 1.15
CA GLY A 189 -1.90 -18.48 0.35
C GLY A 189 -0.86 -18.34 -0.76
N SER A 190 -0.82 -17.20 -1.47
CA SER A 190 0.22 -16.92 -2.47
C SER A 190 1.62 -16.82 -1.88
N LEU A 191 1.74 -16.20 -0.70
CA LEU A 191 3.02 -16.11 0.01
C LEU A 191 3.51 -17.49 0.45
N ASP A 192 2.61 -18.31 1.00
CA ASP A 192 2.93 -19.65 1.50
C ASP A 192 3.37 -20.55 0.33
N ALA A 193 2.58 -20.59 -0.75
CA ALA A 193 2.93 -21.35 -1.96
C ALA A 193 4.26 -20.91 -2.59
N LEU A 194 4.57 -19.60 -2.56
CA LEU A 194 5.86 -19.11 -3.00
C LEU A 194 6.98 -19.57 -2.06
N ASN A 195 6.77 -19.52 -0.74
CA ASN A 195 7.77 -19.92 0.24
C ASN A 195 8.06 -21.44 0.21
N GLU A 196 7.12 -22.27 -0.23
CA GLU A 196 7.35 -23.71 -0.43
C GLU A 196 8.40 -24.02 -1.50
N ILE A 197 8.53 -23.15 -2.51
CA ILE A 197 9.49 -23.35 -3.62
C ILE A 197 10.82 -22.61 -3.42
N LEU A 198 10.90 -21.71 -2.44
CA LEU A 198 12.11 -20.95 -2.15
C LEU A 198 13.02 -21.73 -1.20
N LYS A 199 14.34 -21.61 -1.41
CA LYS A 199 15.34 -22.18 -0.48
C LYS A 199 15.25 -21.56 0.91
N GLU A 200 14.96 -20.26 0.95
CA GLU A 200 14.80 -19.49 2.17
C GLU A 200 13.45 -18.77 2.09
N PRO A 201 12.56 -18.95 3.08
CA PRO A 201 11.27 -18.30 3.09
C PRO A 201 11.46 -16.79 3.25
N ILE A 202 10.65 -16.02 2.52
CA ILE A 202 10.67 -14.56 2.56
C ILE A 202 9.39 -14.02 3.22
N PRO A 203 9.53 -12.96 4.03
CA PRO A 203 8.39 -12.31 4.66
C PRO A 203 7.58 -11.45 3.68
N ILE A 204 6.29 -11.26 3.99
CA ILE A 204 5.36 -10.46 3.17
C ILE A 204 5.82 -9.02 2.92
N ASN A 205 6.60 -8.45 3.85
CA ASN A 205 7.10 -7.08 3.75
C ASN A 205 8.01 -6.85 2.53
N ARG A 206 8.52 -7.90 1.87
CA ARG A 206 9.25 -7.83 0.60
C ARG A 206 8.34 -7.45 -0.57
N PHE A 207 7.07 -7.82 -0.50
CA PHE A 207 6.07 -7.53 -1.53
C PHE A 207 5.29 -6.25 -1.28
N ARG A 208 5.39 -5.72 -0.06
CA ARG A 208 4.84 -4.43 0.35
C ARG A 208 3.34 -4.24 0.04
N PRO A 209 2.47 -5.26 0.26
CA PRO A 209 1.04 -5.08 0.02
C PRO A 209 0.45 -4.08 0.99
N ASN A 210 -0.68 -3.49 0.63
CA ASN A 210 -1.52 -2.70 1.52
C ASN A 210 -2.50 -3.58 2.29
N ILE A 211 -3.04 -4.60 1.62
CA ILE A 211 -4.04 -5.50 2.17
C ILE A 211 -3.52 -6.92 1.98
N LEU A 212 -3.24 -7.59 3.10
CA LEU A 212 -2.97 -9.02 3.13
C LEU A 212 -4.25 -9.73 3.53
N VAL A 213 -4.69 -10.68 2.73
CA VAL A 213 -5.89 -11.48 3.00
C VAL A 213 -5.53 -12.93 3.26
N GLU A 214 -6.40 -13.68 3.93
CA GLU A 214 -6.25 -15.13 4.13
C GLU A 214 -7.58 -15.86 3.93
N GLY A 215 -7.55 -17.19 3.89
CA GLY A 215 -8.76 -18.00 3.66
C GLY A 215 -9.14 -18.16 2.19
N CYS A 216 -8.22 -17.92 1.24
CA CYS A 216 -8.42 -18.20 -0.18
C CYS A 216 -7.33 -19.13 -0.74
N HIS A 217 -7.60 -19.74 -1.90
CA HIS A 217 -6.62 -20.55 -2.62
C HIS A 217 -5.41 -19.68 -3.04
N PRO A 218 -4.18 -20.25 -3.07
CA PRO A 218 -3.01 -19.54 -3.58
C PRO A 218 -3.25 -18.92 -4.95
N TYR A 219 -2.81 -17.66 -5.12
CA TYR A 219 -2.95 -16.85 -6.33
C TYR A 219 -4.39 -16.54 -6.76
N ALA A 220 -5.39 -16.82 -5.92
CA ALA A 220 -6.78 -16.49 -6.25
C ALA A 220 -6.98 -14.98 -6.49
N GLU A 221 -6.19 -14.14 -5.82
CA GLU A 221 -6.26 -12.68 -5.95
C GLU A 221 -5.99 -12.17 -7.36
N ASP A 222 -5.24 -12.90 -8.18
CA ASP A 222 -4.90 -12.53 -9.55
C ASP A 222 -6.14 -12.49 -10.47
N MET A 223 -7.21 -13.19 -10.07
CA MET A 223 -8.46 -13.28 -10.81
C MET A 223 -9.54 -12.33 -10.28
N TRP A 224 -9.26 -11.58 -9.20
CA TRP A 224 -10.25 -10.75 -8.53
C TRP A 224 -10.47 -9.41 -9.25
N LYS A 225 -11.44 -9.39 -10.16
CA LYS A 225 -11.86 -8.15 -10.86
C LYS A 225 -12.64 -7.19 -9.97
N SER A 226 -13.42 -7.73 -9.02
CA SER A 226 -14.20 -6.97 -8.04
C SER A 226 -14.07 -7.67 -6.69
N VAL A 227 -13.61 -6.94 -5.68
CA VAL A 227 -13.40 -7.44 -4.32
C VAL A 227 -14.25 -6.60 -3.37
N LYS A 228 -15.01 -7.24 -2.48
CA LYS A 228 -15.83 -6.52 -1.52
C LYS A 228 -15.28 -6.74 -0.12
N ILE A 229 -14.65 -5.73 0.44
CA ILE A 229 -14.14 -5.77 1.82
C ILE A 229 -15.15 -5.04 2.69
N ASN A 230 -15.91 -5.79 3.49
CA ASN A 230 -17.03 -5.27 4.27
C ASN A 230 -18.03 -4.49 3.38
N LYS A 231 -18.11 -3.15 3.49
CA LYS A 231 -19.00 -2.29 2.67
C LYS A 231 -18.30 -1.65 1.47
N LEU A 232 -16.99 -1.84 1.34
CA LEU A 232 -16.14 -1.19 0.34
C LEU A 232 -15.93 -2.09 -0.88
N THR A 233 -15.96 -1.49 -2.07
CA THR A 233 -15.80 -2.21 -3.33
C THR A 233 -14.49 -1.82 -3.99
N PHE A 234 -13.53 -2.74 -4.01
CA PHE A 234 -12.29 -2.61 -4.74
C PHE A 234 -12.42 -3.24 -6.13
N GLN A 235 -11.73 -2.66 -7.11
CA GLN A 235 -11.59 -3.22 -8.45
C GLN A 235 -10.13 -3.63 -8.64
N GLY A 236 -9.91 -4.89 -9.03
CA GLY A 236 -8.60 -5.34 -9.47
C GLY A 236 -8.31 -4.79 -10.87
N VAL A 237 -7.24 -4.02 -11.01
CA VAL A 237 -6.93 -3.26 -12.23
C VAL A 237 -5.73 -3.81 -13.00
N LYS A 238 -4.69 -4.28 -12.32
CA LYS A 238 -3.46 -4.76 -12.95
C LYS A 238 -2.70 -5.72 -12.04
N LEU A 239 -2.23 -6.84 -12.57
CA LEU A 239 -1.31 -7.71 -11.83
C LEU A 239 -0.02 -6.97 -11.45
N CYS A 240 0.47 -7.17 -10.25
CA CYS A 240 1.67 -6.50 -9.75
C CYS A 240 2.93 -7.23 -10.23
N GLY A 241 3.57 -6.67 -11.26
CA GLY A 241 4.80 -7.22 -11.81
C GLY A 241 6.01 -7.04 -10.89
N ARG A 242 6.70 -8.14 -10.60
CA ARG A 242 7.98 -8.24 -9.92
C ARG A 242 8.98 -8.93 -10.86
N CYS A 243 9.73 -8.13 -11.62
CA CYS A 243 10.60 -8.61 -12.71
C CYS A 243 9.81 -9.41 -13.76
N LYS A 244 9.92 -10.75 -13.76
CA LYS A 244 9.20 -11.65 -14.69
C LYS A 244 8.00 -12.37 -14.06
N VAL A 245 7.74 -12.14 -12.77
CA VAL A 245 6.71 -12.85 -11.99
C VAL A 245 5.67 -11.85 -11.50
N TYR A 246 4.39 -12.20 -11.53
CA TYR A 246 3.34 -11.41 -10.91
C TYR A 246 3.15 -11.85 -9.46
N PHE A 247 2.94 -10.90 -8.55
CA PHE A 247 2.65 -11.21 -7.16
C PHE A 247 1.69 -10.18 -6.57
N GLY A 248 0.41 -10.54 -6.56
CA GLY A 248 -0.67 -9.72 -6.05
C GLY A 248 -1.36 -8.89 -7.12
N GLN A 249 -2.50 -8.34 -6.72
CA GLN A 249 -3.44 -7.61 -7.57
C GLN A 249 -3.43 -6.12 -7.17
N ASN A 250 -3.00 -5.24 -8.08
CA ASN A 250 -3.22 -3.81 -7.88
C ASN A 250 -4.71 -3.52 -7.96
N ALA A 251 -5.18 -2.62 -7.09
CA ALA A 251 -6.57 -2.28 -6.98
C ALA A 251 -6.82 -0.78 -6.76
N VAL A 252 -8.04 -0.37 -7.06
CA VAL A 252 -8.63 0.94 -6.75
C VAL A 252 -9.93 0.74 -6.00
N CYS A 253 -10.32 1.68 -5.13
CA CYS A 253 -11.54 1.58 -4.33
C CYS A 253 -12.64 2.48 -4.92
N LYS A 254 -13.81 1.95 -5.26
CA LYS A 254 -14.90 2.73 -5.90
C LYS A 254 -15.34 3.90 -5.04
N GLU A 255 -15.40 3.69 -3.73
CA GLU A 255 -15.84 4.69 -2.76
C GLU A 255 -14.83 5.84 -2.62
N SER A 256 -13.60 5.69 -3.13
CA SER A 256 -12.62 6.79 -3.17
C SER A 256 -12.99 7.90 -4.15
N LEU A 257 -13.95 7.65 -5.04
CA LEU A 257 -14.46 8.62 -6.02
C LEU A 257 -15.74 9.33 -5.56
N SER A 258 -16.41 8.85 -4.51
CA SER A 258 -17.64 9.46 -3.99
C SER A 258 -17.33 10.37 -2.79
N ALA A 259 -18.21 11.30 -2.46
CA ALA A 259 -18.00 12.30 -1.40
C ALA A 259 -18.58 11.92 -0.01
N ASN A 260 -19.22 10.76 0.14
CA ASN A 260 -19.97 10.41 1.36
C ASN A 260 -19.15 9.54 2.33
N GLY A 261 -18.88 10.08 3.53
CA GLY A 261 -17.85 9.65 4.48
C GLY A 261 -18.14 8.45 5.39
N GLU A 262 -19.28 7.75 5.31
CA GLU A 262 -19.52 6.62 6.22
C GLU A 262 -18.98 5.28 5.68
N GLY A 263 -18.19 4.58 6.50
CA GLY A 263 -17.76 3.21 6.22
C GLY A 263 -16.51 3.10 5.34
N ARG A 264 -15.67 4.14 5.31
CA ARG A 264 -14.46 4.20 4.47
C ARG A 264 -13.25 3.65 5.19
N ILE A 265 -13.41 2.58 5.96
CA ILE A 265 -12.32 2.00 6.73
C ILE A 265 -12.22 0.51 6.46
N VAL A 266 -11.01 0.05 6.20
CA VAL A 266 -10.69 -1.38 6.16
C VAL A 266 -10.09 -1.77 7.50
N LYS A 267 -10.57 -2.86 8.08
CA LYS A 267 -10.11 -3.39 9.37
C LYS A 267 -9.57 -4.80 9.21
N VAL A 268 -8.62 -5.16 10.07
CA VAL A 268 -8.23 -6.56 10.24
C VAL A 268 -9.45 -7.35 10.69
N GLY A 269 -9.67 -8.50 10.05
CA GLY A 269 -10.82 -9.37 10.25
C GLY A 269 -12.04 -9.06 9.38
N ASP A 270 -12.03 -7.98 8.58
CA ASP A 270 -13.12 -7.71 7.64
C ASP A 270 -13.27 -8.87 6.63
N PRO A 271 -14.51 -9.28 6.30
CA PRO A 271 -14.74 -10.30 5.28
C PRO A 271 -14.45 -9.74 3.87
N VAL A 272 -13.94 -10.60 3.00
CA VAL A 272 -13.45 -10.32 1.63
C VAL A 272 -14.19 -11.16 0.59
#